data_AF-A0A955W017-F1
#
_entry.id   AF-A0A955W017-F1
#
_cell.length_a   1.000
_cell.length_b   1.000
_cell.length_c   1.000
_cell.angle_alpha   90.00
_cell.angle_beta   90.00
_cell.angle_gamma   90.00
#
_symmetry.space_group_name_H-M   'P 1'
#
loop_
_entity.id
_entity.type
_entity.pdbx_description
1 polymer ?
#
loop_
_entity_poly.entity_id
_entity_poly.type
_entity_poly.pdbx_seq_one_letter_code
_entity_poly.pdbx_strand_id
1 'polypeptide(L)'
;MAAPAHLNRHDAGRRFVLALVGSALIHLGAFAALGWFGVSVELPFQLTMPADVEIGISDAMDFSPPTTAGAVSGEAVEQAAHSSGEAPGGAGGLDGGVADAGLDGGVDGGVADAAVDAGVDGGLDAGAPDAGGAESLDAGAALAESATDAGAPAAAAERSDAGTPAQSQRIPPGALLAMRLDMKRVRASPLADSVERLLAALPDWRLLLSGSGINPVTDLDRLLIASPNLLRSRLVLAGRHVHGRGFVREAVAALAKAHAKPPPRWHRQDGVLVADWENEDVTHRVIAMLSGRRFIIARPVDLPRVLALAEARERRDRDGAKGRQADDAGGLLSMTEGAAFELEAENVPKFARGQLIYLPERVRADAAQDGPSHILVTVVATYESSAGAQAAAAYWGRVRDQYARSILLSLAGVGAPLREAKLSVDGDVFRIESRLRVQQARVIFSYVEGLFAGGAPRPPRPPTSAP
;
A
#
# COMPACT_ATOMS: atom_id res chain seq x y z
N MET A 1 -2.65 54.68 -18.96
CA MET A 1 -3.10 53.51 -19.76
C MET A 1 -2.14 52.37 -19.49
N ALA A 2 -2.52 51.46 -18.59
CA ALA A 2 -1.71 50.31 -18.20
C ALA A 2 -2.21 49.07 -18.97
N ALA A 3 -1.28 48.31 -19.56
CA ALA A 3 -1.57 47.11 -20.32
C ALA A 3 -2.16 46.01 -19.43
N PRO A 4 -3.11 45.20 -19.93
CA PRO A 4 -3.70 44.13 -19.15
C PRO A 4 -2.68 43.01 -18.92
N ALA A 5 -2.56 42.58 -17.67
CA ALA A 5 -1.73 41.44 -17.27
C ALA A 5 -2.25 40.17 -17.94
N HIS A 6 -1.37 39.53 -18.72
CA HIS A 6 -1.60 38.19 -19.26
C HIS A 6 -1.64 37.17 -18.12
N LEU A 7 -2.85 36.78 -17.73
CA LEU A 7 -3.09 35.59 -16.90
C LEU A 7 -2.67 34.35 -17.69
N ASN A 8 -1.57 33.75 -17.25
CA ASN A 8 -0.99 32.53 -17.79
C ASN A 8 -2.02 31.38 -17.74
N ARG A 9 -2.47 30.90 -18.91
CA ARG A 9 -3.43 29.80 -19.09
C ARG A 9 -2.86 28.38 -18.81
N HIS A 10 -1.77 28.26 -18.06
CA HIS A 10 -1.07 26.98 -17.85
C HIS A 10 -1.62 26.10 -16.72
N ASP A 11 -2.74 26.46 -16.12
CA ASP A 11 -3.06 26.00 -14.77
C ASP A 11 -4.23 25.01 -14.66
N ALA A 12 -4.90 24.66 -15.76
CA ALA A 12 -6.14 23.86 -15.70
C ALA A 12 -5.93 22.33 -15.73
N GLY A 13 -4.77 21.82 -16.17
CA GLY A 13 -4.53 20.37 -16.32
C GLY A 13 -3.80 19.69 -15.16
N ARG A 14 -3.30 20.45 -14.19
CA ARG A 14 -2.36 19.98 -13.16
C ARG A 14 -3.02 19.66 -11.80
N ARG A 15 -4.35 19.79 -11.72
CA ARG A 15 -5.11 19.96 -10.46
C ARG A 15 -5.86 18.72 -9.95
N PHE A 16 -5.78 17.56 -10.62
CA PHE A 16 -6.84 16.54 -10.49
C PHE A 16 -6.49 15.25 -9.73
N VAL A 17 -5.23 14.83 -9.62
CA VAL A 17 -4.93 13.39 -9.37
C VAL A 17 -4.75 13.00 -7.90
N LEU A 18 -4.45 13.95 -7.04
CA LEU A 18 -3.56 13.67 -5.91
C LEU A 18 -4.21 13.85 -4.53
N ALA A 19 -5.51 14.06 -4.55
CA ALA A 19 -6.28 14.34 -3.37
C ALA A 19 -7.13 13.12 -2.96
N LEU A 20 -6.74 11.95 -3.48
CA LEU A 20 -7.55 10.75 -3.53
C LEU A 20 -7.53 9.98 -2.20
N VAL A 21 -6.37 9.57 -1.68
CA VAL A 21 -6.22 8.37 -0.84
C VAL A 21 -7.08 8.27 0.45
N GLY A 22 -7.35 9.37 1.15
CA GLY A 22 -8.13 9.34 2.40
C GLY A 22 -9.66 9.30 2.21
N SER A 23 -10.16 10.08 1.25
CA SER A 23 -11.58 10.07 0.85
C SER A 23 -11.86 8.90 -0.09
N ALA A 24 -10.88 8.57 -0.93
CA ALA A 24 -10.80 7.48 -1.88
C ALA A 24 -11.36 6.21 -1.32
N LEU A 25 -10.92 5.66 -0.21
CA LEU A 25 -11.30 4.27 0.07
C LEU A 25 -12.74 4.10 0.54
N ILE A 26 -13.33 5.15 1.12
CA ILE A 26 -14.76 5.19 1.48
C ILE A 26 -15.61 5.65 0.28
N HIS A 27 -15.08 6.55 -0.56
CA HIS A 27 -15.76 7.06 -1.75
C HIS A 27 -15.53 6.19 -2.99
N LEU A 28 -14.51 5.32 -3.07
CA LEU A 28 -14.09 4.56 -4.26
C LEU A 28 -15.15 3.56 -4.65
N GLY A 29 -15.72 2.88 -3.65
CA GLY A 29 -16.84 1.99 -3.87
C GLY A 29 -18.03 2.76 -4.43
N ALA A 30 -18.39 3.89 -3.82
CA ALA A 30 -19.51 4.72 -4.27
C ALA A 30 -19.27 5.42 -5.64
N PHE A 31 -18.07 5.90 -5.92
CA PHE A 31 -17.77 6.74 -7.08
C PHE A 31 -17.43 5.94 -8.34
N ALA A 32 -16.77 4.78 -8.22
CA ALA A 32 -16.54 3.90 -9.37
C ALA A 32 -17.87 3.43 -9.99
N ALA A 33 -18.87 3.22 -9.14
CA ALA A 33 -20.23 2.89 -9.53
C ALA A 33 -20.96 4.07 -10.20
N LEU A 34 -20.88 5.29 -9.64
CA LEU A 34 -21.64 6.46 -10.12
C LEU A 34 -21.04 7.10 -11.38
N GLY A 35 -19.71 7.08 -11.52
CA GLY A 35 -19.01 7.60 -12.71
C GLY A 35 -19.35 6.84 -13.99
N TRP A 36 -19.67 5.54 -13.89
CA TRP A 36 -20.11 4.73 -15.03
C TRP A 36 -21.50 5.12 -15.56
N PHE A 37 -22.35 5.73 -14.72
CA PHE A 37 -23.72 6.12 -15.08
C PHE A 37 -23.89 7.62 -15.36
N GLY A 38 -22.80 8.40 -15.40
CA GLY A 38 -22.86 9.83 -15.71
C GLY A 38 -23.55 10.68 -14.63
N VAL A 39 -23.65 10.19 -13.39
CA VAL A 39 -24.26 10.93 -12.28
C VAL A 39 -23.20 11.74 -11.53
N SER A 40 -23.25 13.06 -11.68
CA SER A 40 -22.45 13.99 -10.89
C SER A 40 -23.06 14.17 -9.51
N VAL A 41 -22.48 13.54 -8.49
CA VAL A 41 -22.76 13.89 -7.09
C VAL A 41 -21.89 15.11 -6.75
N GLU A 42 -22.53 16.25 -6.48
CA GLU A 42 -21.84 17.41 -5.92
C GLU A 42 -21.41 17.07 -4.49
N LEU A 43 -20.11 16.80 -4.32
CA LEU A 43 -19.52 16.76 -2.98
C LEU A 43 -19.35 18.20 -2.49
N PRO A 44 -19.60 18.51 -1.20
CA PRO A 44 -19.37 19.83 -0.63
C PRO A 44 -17.88 20.18 -0.48
N PHE A 45 -16.99 19.34 -0.99
CA PHE A 45 -15.55 19.54 -0.93
C PHE A 45 -14.89 19.11 -2.24
N GLN A 46 -13.81 19.80 -2.58
CA GLN A 46 -12.90 19.41 -3.64
C GLN A 46 -11.54 19.15 -3.03
N LEU A 47 -11.09 17.92 -3.16
CA LEU A 47 -9.76 17.52 -2.76
C LEU A 47 -8.79 18.08 -3.83
N THR A 48 -7.86 18.95 -3.46
CA THR A 48 -6.90 19.56 -4.41
C THR A 48 -5.50 19.62 -3.82
N MET A 49 -4.46 19.41 -4.63
CA MET A 49 -3.09 19.39 -4.13
C MET A 49 -2.47 20.76 -3.96
N PRO A 50 -1.71 21.00 -2.88
CA PRO A 50 -0.69 22.04 -2.87
C PRO A 50 0.25 21.83 -4.06
N ALA A 51 0.37 22.83 -4.93
CA ALA A 51 1.35 22.82 -6.02
C ALA A 51 2.78 22.81 -5.47
N ASP A 52 2.95 23.41 -4.29
CA ASP A 52 4.17 23.43 -3.50
C ASP A 52 3.77 23.20 -2.03
N VAL A 53 4.21 22.07 -1.45
CA VAL A 53 4.30 21.97 0.01
C VAL A 53 5.70 22.43 0.36
N GLU A 54 5.82 23.69 0.73
CA GLU A 54 7.02 24.18 1.39
C GLU A 54 7.13 23.39 2.70
N ILE A 55 8.16 22.55 2.76
CA ILE A 55 8.50 21.86 3.99
C ILE A 55 9.00 22.97 4.91
N GLY A 56 8.12 23.46 5.77
CA GLY A 56 8.56 23.82 7.10
C GLY A 56 9.28 22.59 7.62
N ILE A 57 10.61 22.69 7.71
CA ILE A 57 11.37 21.91 8.67
C ILE A 57 10.63 22.20 9.97
N SER A 58 9.71 21.33 10.37
CA SER A 58 9.17 21.45 11.70
C SER A 58 10.38 21.14 12.58
N ASP A 59 10.91 22.17 13.23
CA ASP A 59 11.97 22.12 14.25
C ASP A 59 11.69 21.09 15.37
N ALA A 60 10.55 20.39 15.31
CA ALA A 60 10.16 19.32 16.20
C ALA A 60 11.00 18.02 16.08
N MET A 61 11.92 17.87 15.12
CA MET A 61 12.85 16.74 15.12
C MET A 61 14.22 17.12 14.55
N ASP A 62 14.99 17.82 15.39
CA ASP A 62 16.44 17.88 15.28
C ASP A 62 16.98 16.46 15.45
N PHE A 63 17.28 15.79 14.33
CA PHE A 63 17.99 14.52 14.36
C PHE A 63 19.44 14.85 14.73
N SER A 64 19.72 14.89 16.02
CA SER A 64 21.09 14.76 16.49
C SER A 64 21.59 13.39 16.05
N PRO A 65 22.57 13.30 15.12
CA PRO A 65 23.21 12.02 14.87
C PRO A 65 23.68 11.47 16.22
N PRO A 66 23.60 10.14 16.45
CA PRO A 66 24.13 9.57 17.67
C PRO A 66 25.57 10.06 17.79
N THR A 67 25.82 10.86 18.83
CA THR A 67 27.19 11.23 19.20
C THR A 67 27.91 9.90 19.37
N THR A 68 28.89 9.64 18.51
CA THR A 68 29.84 8.54 18.68
C THR A 68 30.53 8.76 20.02
N ALA A 69 29.93 8.21 21.07
CA ALA A 69 30.47 8.22 22.41
C ALA A 69 31.70 7.32 22.42
N GLY A 70 32.86 7.93 22.67
CA GLY A 70 34.04 7.26 23.19
C GLY A 70 34.77 6.37 22.19
N ALA A 71 35.62 6.98 21.37
CA ALA A 71 36.92 6.37 21.11
C ALA A 71 37.66 6.28 22.45
N VAL A 72 37.52 5.14 23.13
CA VAL A 72 38.38 4.80 24.26
C VAL A 72 39.75 4.52 23.67
N SER A 73 40.67 5.45 23.90
CA SER A 73 42.10 5.27 23.70
C SER A 73 42.56 4.09 24.54
N GLY A 74 42.63 2.91 23.93
CA GLY A 74 43.23 1.72 24.51
C GLY A 74 44.75 1.81 24.43
N GLU A 75 45.35 1.96 25.60
CA GLU A 75 46.77 1.85 25.91
C GLU A 75 47.45 0.64 25.25
N ALA A 76 48.70 0.87 24.89
CA ALA A 76 49.65 -0.13 24.46
C ALA A 76 49.87 -1.19 25.55
N VAL A 77 49.66 -2.46 25.21
CA VAL A 77 50.30 -3.58 25.91
C VAL A 77 51.13 -4.36 24.91
N GLU A 78 52.42 -4.28 25.17
CA GLU A 78 53.54 -4.92 24.52
C GLU A 78 53.62 -6.41 24.89
N GLN A 79 53.93 -7.23 23.88
CA GLN A 79 54.59 -8.53 23.91
C GLN A 79 54.12 -9.63 24.89
N ALA A 80 53.60 -10.71 24.29
CA ALA A 80 54.17 -12.04 24.53
C ALA A 80 54.05 -12.89 23.26
N ALA A 81 55.20 -13.27 22.73
CA ALA A 81 55.38 -14.23 21.66
C ALA A 81 54.90 -15.62 22.11
N HIS A 82 54.28 -16.39 21.20
CA HIS A 82 54.43 -17.85 21.14
C HIS A 82 54.34 -18.32 19.68
N SER A 83 55.43 -18.92 19.24
CA SER A 83 55.65 -19.53 17.94
C SER A 83 55.31 -21.02 17.97
N SER A 84 54.57 -21.48 16.99
CA SER A 84 54.58 -22.84 16.41
C SER A 84 53.41 -22.87 15.42
N GLY A 85 53.56 -22.98 14.10
CA GLY A 85 54.53 -23.72 13.33
C GLY A 85 53.82 -24.94 12.75
N GLU A 86 53.23 -24.82 11.56
CA GLU A 86 53.05 -25.96 10.65
C GLU A 86 52.72 -25.50 9.22
N ALA A 87 53.37 -26.17 8.28
CA ALA A 87 53.54 -25.82 6.88
C ALA A 87 52.38 -26.34 5.98
N PRO A 88 52.30 -25.90 4.71
CA PRO A 88 51.21 -26.24 3.80
C PRO A 88 51.54 -27.52 3.00
N GLY A 89 50.57 -28.42 2.91
CA GLY A 89 50.65 -29.62 2.07
C GLY A 89 49.35 -29.80 1.30
N GLY A 90 49.30 -29.31 0.07
CA GLY A 90 48.26 -29.67 -0.89
C GLY A 90 48.62 -30.96 -1.61
N ALA A 91 47.62 -31.80 -1.88
CA ALA A 91 47.46 -32.66 -3.07
C ALA A 91 46.41 -33.75 -2.80
N GLY A 92 45.60 -34.03 -3.82
CA GLY A 92 44.66 -35.15 -3.86
C GLY A 92 43.22 -34.65 -3.86
N GLY A 93 42.37 -34.94 -4.84
CA GLY A 93 42.43 -35.85 -5.98
C GLY A 93 40.96 -36.10 -6.32
N LEU A 94 40.51 -35.70 -7.50
CA LEU A 94 39.17 -36.03 -7.99
C LEU A 94 39.36 -36.69 -9.36
N ASP A 95 39.27 -38.02 -9.31
CA ASP A 95 39.18 -38.97 -10.41
C ASP A 95 37.81 -39.67 -10.31
N GLY A 96 37.26 -40.01 -11.48
CA GLY A 96 36.07 -40.84 -11.67
C GLY A 96 34.74 -40.07 -11.63
N GLY A 97 33.87 -40.13 -12.63
CA GLY A 97 33.78 -41.01 -13.78
C GLY A 97 32.52 -40.66 -14.58
N VAL A 98 32.48 -41.15 -15.81
CA VAL A 98 31.52 -40.84 -16.86
C VAL A 98 30.40 -41.91 -16.91
N ALA A 99 29.23 -41.49 -17.41
CA ALA A 99 28.19 -42.23 -18.15
C ALA A 99 27.24 -43.21 -17.43
N ASP A 100 25.93 -42.96 -17.57
CA ASP A 100 24.91 -43.86 -18.14
C ASP A 100 23.61 -43.02 -18.29
N ALA A 101 23.06 -42.74 -19.48
CA ALA A 101 22.33 -43.60 -20.43
C ALA A 101 20.99 -44.15 -19.91
N GLY A 102 19.92 -43.77 -20.62
CA GLY A 102 18.69 -44.56 -20.76
C GLY A 102 17.54 -44.23 -19.80
N LEU A 103 16.43 -43.70 -20.32
CA LEU A 103 15.26 -44.53 -20.65
C LEU A 103 14.07 -43.68 -21.12
N ASP A 104 13.64 -44.01 -22.33
CA ASP A 104 12.30 -43.77 -22.89
C ASP A 104 11.22 -44.54 -22.11
N GLY A 105 10.01 -43.98 -22.11
CA GLY A 105 8.77 -44.62 -21.67
C GLY A 105 7.79 -43.52 -21.20
N GLY A 106 6.84 -43.03 -21.99
CA GLY A 106 5.88 -43.79 -22.79
C GLY A 106 4.69 -44.18 -21.92
N VAL A 107 3.78 -43.24 -21.64
CA VAL A 107 2.42 -43.54 -21.14
C VAL A 107 1.44 -42.55 -21.78
N ASP A 108 0.83 -43.01 -22.87
CA ASP A 108 -0.51 -42.62 -23.32
C ASP A 108 -1.54 -43.25 -22.37
N GLY A 109 -2.53 -42.48 -21.95
CA GLY A 109 -3.42 -42.87 -20.86
C GLY A 109 -4.70 -42.04 -20.81
N GLY A 110 -5.52 -42.18 -21.86
CA GLY A 110 -6.96 -42.37 -21.73
C GLY A 110 -7.81 -41.22 -21.18
N VAL A 111 -8.48 -40.53 -22.09
CA VAL A 111 -9.75 -39.84 -21.85
C VAL A 111 -10.81 -40.86 -21.44
N ALA A 112 -11.50 -40.60 -20.34
CA ALA A 112 -12.74 -41.31 -19.99
C ALA A 112 -13.94 -40.42 -20.35
N ASP A 113 -14.65 -40.83 -21.40
CA ASP A 113 -16.03 -40.43 -21.65
C ASP A 113 -16.92 -41.04 -20.56
N ALA A 114 -17.67 -40.19 -19.86
CA ALA A 114 -18.81 -40.61 -19.05
C ALA A 114 -20.00 -39.70 -19.34
N ALA A 115 -20.86 -40.19 -20.22
CA ALA A 115 -22.24 -39.74 -20.39
C ALA A 115 -23.14 -40.47 -19.38
N VAL A 116 -23.93 -39.73 -18.60
CA VAL A 116 -25.16 -40.14 -17.87
C VAL A 116 -25.88 -38.82 -17.55
N ASP A 117 -26.88 -38.34 -18.30
CA ASP A 117 -28.31 -38.71 -18.34
C ASP A 117 -28.98 -39.13 -17.02
N ALA A 118 -29.70 -38.21 -16.39
CA ALA A 118 -31.02 -38.46 -15.79
C ALA A 118 -31.60 -37.12 -15.31
N GLY A 119 -32.67 -36.66 -15.96
CA GLY A 119 -33.48 -35.53 -15.50
C GLY A 119 -34.24 -35.85 -14.22
N VAL A 120 -34.60 -34.80 -13.46
CA VAL A 120 -35.77 -34.79 -12.58
C VAL A 120 -36.36 -33.39 -12.57
N ASP A 121 -37.63 -33.36 -12.95
CA ASP A 121 -38.54 -32.23 -12.89
C ASP A 121 -38.95 -32.00 -11.43
N GLY A 122 -38.86 -30.77 -10.95
CA GLY A 122 -39.24 -30.40 -9.60
C GLY A 122 -39.66 -28.95 -9.53
N GLY A 123 -40.87 -28.67 -10.00
CA GLY A 123 -41.50 -27.36 -9.88
C GLY A 123 -41.57 -26.93 -8.42
N LEU A 124 -41.09 -25.71 -8.15
CA LEU A 124 -41.32 -25.03 -6.90
C LEU A 124 -42.27 -23.85 -7.13
N ASP A 125 -43.40 -24.03 -6.46
CA ASP A 125 -44.56 -23.21 -6.27
C ASP A 125 -44.24 -21.75 -5.90
N ALA A 126 -44.84 -20.83 -6.65
CA ALA A 126 -44.79 -19.40 -6.44
C ALA A 126 -45.93 -19.00 -5.48
N GLY A 127 -45.68 -19.15 -4.18
CA GLY A 127 -46.53 -18.60 -3.14
C GLY A 127 -46.42 -17.07 -3.10
N ALA A 128 -47.51 -16.38 -3.46
CA ALA A 128 -47.67 -14.94 -3.26
C ALA A 128 -47.80 -14.62 -1.76
N PRO A 129 -47.08 -13.62 -1.22
CA PRO A 129 -47.42 -13.09 0.09
C PRO A 129 -48.57 -12.09 -0.01
N ASP A 130 -49.60 -12.44 0.73
CA ASP A 130 -50.80 -11.72 1.12
C ASP A 130 -50.54 -10.26 1.55
N ALA A 131 -51.44 -9.39 1.12
CA ALA A 131 -51.48 -7.97 1.43
C ALA A 131 -52.57 -7.73 2.47
N GLY A 132 -52.17 -7.51 3.73
CA GLY A 132 -53.10 -7.15 4.78
C GLY A 132 -52.42 -6.48 5.96
N GLY A 133 -52.99 -5.35 6.40
CA GLY A 133 -52.73 -4.80 7.74
C GLY A 133 -52.18 -3.38 7.74
N ALA A 134 -53.02 -2.40 7.42
CA ALA A 134 -52.83 -1.03 7.87
C ALA A 134 -53.13 -0.98 9.38
N GLU A 135 -52.11 -0.83 10.22
CA GLU A 135 -52.29 -0.41 11.60
C GLU A 135 -51.81 1.03 11.80
N SER A 136 -52.73 1.83 12.31
CA SER A 136 -52.59 3.22 12.70
C SER A 136 -51.66 3.35 13.90
N LEU A 137 -50.57 4.11 13.76
CA LEU A 137 -49.84 4.64 14.90
C LEU A 137 -50.50 5.93 15.37
N ASP A 138 -51.30 5.81 16.43
CA ASP A 138 -51.76 6.92 17.26
C ASP A 138 -50.71 7.24 18.34
N ALA A 139 -50.64 8.51 18.68
CA ALA A 139 -49.68 9.14 19.56
C ALA A 139 -49.99 8.92 21.05
N GLY A 140 -48.97 8.88 21.89
CA GLY A 140 -49.17 8.88 23.34
C GLY A 140 -47.88 8.87 24.14
N ALA A 141 -47.35 10.06 24.41
CA ALA A 141 -46.34 10.27 25.43
C ALA A 141 -46.96 10.04 26.83
N ALA A 142 -46.30 9.23 27.67
CA ALA A 142 -46.46 9.29 29.11
C ALA A 142 -45.15 8.90 29.80
N LEU A 143 -44.60 9.86 30.53
CA LEU A 143 -43.55 9.70 31.52
C LEU A 143 -44.10 8.85 32.67
N ALA A 144 -43.36 7.82 33.08
CA ALA A 144 -43.52 7.21 34.40
C ALA A 144 -42.15 6.75 34.90
N GLU A 145 -41.67 7.49 35.90
CA GLU A 145 -40.60 7.07 36.79
C GLU A 145 -41.03 5.79 37.52
N SER A 146 -40.14 4.80 37.57
CA SER A 146 -40.23 3.72 38.55
C SER A 146 -38.82 3.26 38.87
N ALA A 147 -38.34 3.73 40.02
CA ALA A 147 -37.25 3.14 40.76
C ALA A 147 -37.65 1.72 41.17
N THR A 148 -36.84 0.72 40.81
CA THR A 148 -36.85 -0.55 41.54
C THR A 148 -35.44 -1.12 41.56
N ASP A 149 -35.00 -1.29 42.80
CA ASP A 149 -33.77 -1.84 43.32
C ASP A 149 -33.76 -3.38 43.24
N ALA A 150 -32.54 -3.94 43.30
CA ALA A 150 -32.14 -5.31 43.59
C ALA A 150 -32.32 -6.39 42.49
N GLY A 151 -31.18 -6.89 42.01
CA GLY A 151 -31.12 -8.20 41.34
C GLY A 151 -29.84 -8.46 40.54
N ALA A 152 -28.69 -8.55 41.21
CA ALA A 152 -27.48 -9.10 40.60
C ALA A 152 -27.64 -10.59 40.29
N PRO A 153 -27.16 -11.06 39.14
CA PRO A 153 -26.44 -12.32 39.12
C PRO A 153 -25.06 -12.20 38.45
N ALA A 154 -24.25 -13.17 38.83
CA ALA A 154 -22.82 -13.26 38.66
C ALA A 154 -22.36 -13.53 37.22
N ALA A 155 -21.12 -13.10 36.98
CA ALA A 155 -20.05 -13.81 36.27
C ALA A 155 -20.42 -14.60 35.00
N ALA A 156 -19.94 -14.11 33.85
CA ALA A 156 -19.03 -14.82 32.93
C ALA A 156 -19.08 -14.15 31.55
N ALA A 157 -18.10 -13.30 31.29
CA ALA A 157 -17.53 -13.14 29.95
C ALA A 157 -16.17 -12.49 30.14
N GLU A 158 -15.13 -13.32 30.23
CA GLU A 158 -13.76 -12.90 29.98
C GLU A 158 -13.75 -12.19 28.62
N ARG A 159 -13.77 -10.86 28.66
CA ARG A 159 -13.41 -10.06 27.50
C ARG A 159 -11.94 -10.37 27.25
N SER A 160 -11.70 -11.16 26.22
CA SER A 160 -10.39 -11.29 25.61
C SER A 160 -9.95 -9.88 25.26
N ASP A 161 -9.04 -9.36 26.08
CA ASP A 161 -8.31 -8.12 25.85
C ASP A 161 -7.37 -8.41 24.68
N ALA A 162 -7.95 -8.40 23.46
CA ALA A 162 -7.24 -8.50 22.21
C ALA A 162 -6.45 -7.20 22.08
N GLY A 163 -5.29 -7.17 22.76
CA GLY A 163 -4.47 -6.00 22.95
C GLY A 163 -4.36 -5.20 21.67
N THR A 164 -4.83 -3.95 21.74
CA THR A 164 -4.75 -2.97 20.68
C THR A 164 -3.31 -2.99 20.15
N PRO A 165 -3.07 -3.49 18.92
CA PRO A 165 -1.71 -3.63 18.42
C PRO A 165 -1.10 -2.25 18.37
N ALA A 166 -0.02 -2.02 19.11
CA ALA A 166 0.69 -0.74 19.17
C ALA A 166 0.90 -0.19 17.75
N GLN A 167 0.13 0.84 17.39
CA GLN A 167 0.06 1.38 16.04
C GLN A 167 1.25 2.31 15.77
N SER A 168 2.45 1.73 15.76
CA SER A 168 3.66 2.50 15.55
C SER A 168 3.66 3.16 14.16
N GLN A 169 4.22 4.36 14.06
CA GLN A 169 4.39 5.11 12.81
C GLN A 169 5.18 4.23 11.82
N ARG A 170 4.56 3.94 10.67
CA ARG A 170 5.06 3.04 9.62
C ARG A 170 5.35 3.78 8.32
N ILE A 171 5.39 5.11 8.27
CA ILE A 171 5.93 5.86 7.11
C ILE A 171 7.28 6.52 7.50
N PRO A 172 8.24 6.73 6.57
CA PRO A 172 9.38 7.59 6.87
C PRO A 172 8.97 8.96 7.42
N PRO A 173 9.66 9.53 8.42
CA PRO A 173 9.40 10.90 8.86
C PRO A 173 9.44 11.88 7.69
N GLY A 174 8.31 12.56 7.45
CA GLY A 174 8.12 13.47 6.31
C GLY A 174 7.61 12.81 5.03
N ALA A 175 7.56 11.47 4.96
CA ALA A 175 6.81 10.79 3.93
C ALA A 175 5.30 10.90 4.20
N LEU A 176 4.57 11.32 3.18
CA LEU A 176 3.17 11.72 3.26
C LEU A 176 2.25 10.61 2.73
N LEU A 177 2.78 9.80 1.80
CA LEU A 177 2.12 8.62 1.26
C LEU A 177 3.11 7.45 1.13
N ALA A 178 2.69 6.25 1.50
CA ALA A 178 3.41 5.00 1.27
C ALA A 178 2.45 3.91 0.76
N MET A 179 2.86 3.19 -0.27
CA MET A 179 2.15 2.04 -0.83
C MET A 179 3.06 0.82 -0.76
N ARG A 180 2.58 -0.28 -0.19
CA ARG A 180 3.27 -1.55 -0.07
C ARG A 180 2.49 -2.66 -0.76
N LEU A 181 3.20 -3.55 -1.42
CA LEU A 181 2.63 -4.70 -2.10
C LEU A 181 3.39 -5.98 -1.76
N ASP A 182 2.66 -7.04 -1.44
CA ASP A 182 3.14 -8.42 -1.39
C ASP A 182 2.94 -9.04 -2.77
N MET A 183 3.95 -8.94 -3.63
CA MET A 183 3.83 -9.40 -5.00
C MET A 183 3.65 -10.92 -5.07
N LYS A 184 4.18 -11.68 -4.09
CA LYS A 184 3.94 -13.12 -4.01
C LYS A 184 2.45 -13.42 -3.81
N ARG A 185 1.77 -12.69 -2.91
CA ARG A 185 0.31 -12.81 -2.71
C ARG A 185 -0.49 -12.23 -3.86
N VAL A 186 -0.07 -11.11 -4.44
CA VAL A 186 -0.73 -10.51 -5.60
C VAL A 186 -0.72 -11.49 -6.78
N ARG A 187 0.42 -12.13 -7.09
CA ARG A 187 0.52 -13.16 -8.13
C ARG A 187 -0.43 -14.35 -7.90
N ALA A 188 -0.60 -14.75 -6.65
CA ALA A 188 -1.51 -15.84 -6.27
C ALA A 188 -2.99 -15.39 -6.20
N SER A 189 -3.26 -14.09 -6.29
CA SER A 189 -4.59 -13.50 -6.14
C SER A 189 -5.28 -13.33 -7.49
N PRO A 190 -6.61 -13.46 -7.55
CA PRO A 190 -7.38 -13.13 -8.76
C PRO A 190 -7.37 -11.64 -9.13
N LEU A 191 -6.66 -10.80 -8.37
CA LEU A 191 -6.42 -9.39 -8.64
C LEU A 191 -5.08 -9.09 -9.31
N ALA A 192 -4.25 -10.10 -9.63
CA ALA A 192 -2.93 -9.92 -10.24
C ALA A 192 -2.94 -8.92 -11.42
N ASP A 193 -3.78 -9.17 -12.42
CA ASP A 193 -3.90 -8.32 -13.61
C ASP A 193 -4.35 -6.88 -13.28
N SER A 194 -5.20 -6.72 -12.27
CA SER A 194 -5.66 -5.39 -11.83
C SER A 194 -4.56 -4.61 -11.15
N VAL A 195 -3.73 -5.28 -10.33
CA VAL A 195 -2.58 -4.66 -9.69
C VAL A 195 -1.49 -4.34 -10.71
N GLU A 196 -1.25 -5.22 -11.68
CA GLU A 196 -0.29 -4.97 -12.77
C GLU A 196 -0.68 -3.73 -13.58
N ARG A 197 -1.95 -3.63 -14.00
CA ARG A 197 -2.46 -2.44 -14.69
C ARG A 197 -2.36 -1.18 -13.85
N LEU A 198 -2.70 -1.27 -12.56
CA LEU A 198 -2.53 -0.14 -11.63
C LEU A 198 -1.06 0.32 -11.57
N LEU A 199 -0.11 -0.59 -11.41
CA LEU A 199 1.32 -0.26 -11.36
C LEU A 199 1.81 0.34 -12.69
N ALA A 200 1.34 -0.20 -13.82
CA ALA A 200 1.64 0.33 -15.15
C ALA A 200 1.07 1.75 -15.36
N ALA A 201 -0.05 2.08 -14.70
CA ALA A 201 -0.66 3.40 -14.75
C ALA A 201 0.08 4.45 -13.88
N LEU A 202 0.95 4.04 -12.96
CA LEU A 202 1.75 4.96 -12.14
C LEU A 202 2.91 5.54 -12.97
N PRO A 203 2.92 6.85 -13.29
CA PRO A 203 3.96 7.43 -14.14
C PRO A 203 5.35 7.28 -13.52
N ASP A 204 5.44 7.41 -12.20
CA ASP A 204 6.70 7.38 -11.44
C ASP A 204 7.33 5.99 -11.50
N TRP A 205 6.52 4.93 -11.58
CA TRP A 205 7.01 3.57 -11.75
C TRP A 205 7.74 3.41 -13.08
N ARG A 206 7.09 3.83 -14.18
CA ARG A 206 7.68 3.75 -15.52
C ARG A 206 8.97 4.57 -15.59
N LEU A 207 8.96 5.79 -15.06
CA LEU A 207 10.13 6.66 -15.06
C LEU A 207 11.35 6.06 -14.33
N LEU A 208 11.12 5.29 -13.26
CA LEU A 208 12.19 4.70 -12.47
C LEU A 208 12.74 3.40 -13.04
N LEU A 209 11.91 2.54 -13.60
CA LEU A 209 12.30 1.16 -13.90
C LEU A 209 12.29 0.83 -15.40
N SER A 210 11.81 1.73 -16.25
CA SER A 210 11.94 1.62 -17.71
C SER A 210 13.42 1.42 -18.08
N GLY A 211 13.71 0.39 -18.87
CA GLY A 211 15.08 0.03 -19.26
C GLY A 211 15.85 -0.86 -18.28
N SER A 212 15.37 -1.05 -17.04
CA SER A 212 16.04 -1.91 -16.05
C SER A 212 15.83 -3.41 -16.28
N GLY A 213 14.80 -3.78 -17.04
CA GLY A 213 14.37 -5.17 -17.18
C GLY A 213 13.65 -5.74 -15.95
N ILE A 214 13.47 -4.96 -14.88
CA ILE A 214 12.72 -5.38 -13.68
C ILE A 214 11.22 -5.25 -13.96
N ASN A 215 10.52 -6.38 -13.92
CA ASN A 215 9.07 -6.44 -13.86
C ASN A 215 8.61 -6.49 -12.38
N PRO A 216 7.75 -5.57 -11.92
CA PRO A 216 7.32 -5.50 -10.52
C PRO A 216 6.67 -6.79 -10.04
N VAL A 217 5.79 -7.34 -10.89
CA VAL A 217 4.89 -8.41 -10.51
C VAL A 217 5.63 -9.73 -10.52
N THR A 218 6.55 -9.98 -11.45
CA THR A 218 7.26 -11.26 -11.55
C THR A 218 8.57 -11.28 -10.76
N ASP A 219 9.29 -10.16 -10.68
CA ASP A 219 10.67 -10.17 -10.16
C ASP A 219 10.76 -9.76 -8.69
N LEU A 220 9.75 -9.07 -8.17
CA LEU A 220 9.70 -8.64 -6.78
C LEU A 220 8.79 -9.57 -5.97
N ASP A 221 9.15 -9.81 -4.71
CA ASP A 221 8.29 -10.41 -3.69
C ASP A 221 7.61 -9.34 -2.84
N ARG A 222 8.31 -8.23 -2.61
CA ARG A 222 7.84 -7.11 -1.82
C ARG A 222 8.22 -5.83 -2.53
N LEU A 223 7.32 -4.87 -2.53
CA LEU A 223 7.54 -3.53 -3.07
C LEU A 223 7.00 -2.49 -2.09
N LEU A 224 7.78 -1.44 -1.86
CA LEU A 224 7.36 -0.20 -1.22
C LEU A 224 7.59 0.94 -2.21
N ILE A 225 6.60 1.80 -2.38
CA ILE A 225 6.71 3.09 -3.03
C ILE A 225 6.28 4.14 -2.02
N ALA A 226 7.17 5.05 -1.65
CA ALA A 226 6.89 6.13 -0.72
C ALA A 226 7.21 7.49 -1.33
N SER A 227 6.38 8.49 -1.01
CA SER A 227 6.59 9.86 -1.44
C SER A 227 6.27 10.87 -0.32
N PRO A 228 7.14 11.85 -0.07
CA PRO A 228 6.94 12.88 0.94
C PRO A 228 6.05 14.03 0.53
N ASN A 229 5.71 14.18 -0.73
CA ASN A 229 4.81 15.25 -1.18
C ASN A 229 4.18 14.94 -2.53
N LEU A 230 4.22 13.67 -2.95
CA LEU A 230 3.83 13.22 -4.28
C LEU A 230 4.60 13.94 -5.40
N LEU A 231 5.66 14.68 -5.06
CA LEU A 231 6.62 15.16 -6.06
C LEU A 231 7.51 13.99 -6.45
N ARG A 232 7.56 13.75 -7.75
CA ARG A 232 8.35 12.69 -8.38
C ARG A 232 9.82 12.72 -7.97
N SER A 233 10.35 13.93 -7.72
CA SER A 233 11.75 14.14 -7.33
C SER A 233 12.11 13.55 -5.97
N ARG A 234 11.15 13.23 -5.10
CA ARG A 234 11.41 12.69 -3.77
C ARG A 234 10.88 11.26 -3.57
N LEU A 235 10.61 10.55 -4.65
CA LEU A 235 10.16 9.17 -4.58
C LEU A 235 11.27 8.29 -3.96
N VAL A 236 10.85 7.43 -3.04
CA VAL A 236 11.66 6.34 -2.49
C VAL A 236 11.00 5.03 -2.91
N LEU A 237 11.78 4.14 -3.51
CA LEU A 237 11.36 2.79 -3.84
C LEU A 237 12.20 1.81 -3.04
N ALA A 238 11.58 0.81 -2.43
CA ALA A 238 12.31 -0.30 -1.83
C ALA A 238 11.71 -1.62 -2.31
N GLY A 239 12.55 -2.61 -2.53
CA GLY A 239 12.12 -3.90 -3.07
C GLY A 239 12.85 -5.07 -2.46
N ARG A 240 12.16 -6.22 -2.39
CA ARG A 240 12.77 -7.55 -2.22
C ARG A 240 12.54 -8.33 -3.50
N HIS A 241 13.59 -8.84 -4.13
CA HIS A 241 13.47 -9.64 -5.36
C HIS A 241 13.60 -11.15 -5.12
N VAL A 242 13.04 -11.94 -6.05
CA VAL A 242 13.10 -13.42 -6.00
C VAL A 242 14.43 -13.99 -6.52
N HIS A 243 15.15 -13.18 -7.31
CA HIS A 243 16.34 -13.61 -8.06
C HIS A 243 17.62 -13.74 -7.22
N GLY A 244 18.70 -14.19 -7.86
CA GLY A 244 20.03 -14.30 -7.26
C GLY A 244 20.73 -12.96 -7.04
N ARG A 245 21.91 -12.97 -6.39
CA ARG A 245 22.67 -11.77 -5.99
C ARG A 245 23.09 -10.85 -7.16
N GLY A 246 23.14 -11.39 -8.38
CA GLY A 246 23.53 -10.65 -9.59
C GLY A 246 22.41 -9.78 -10.18
N PHE A 247 21.15 -10.08 -9.88
CA PHE A 247 19.98 -9.51 -10.56
C PHE A 247 19.95 -7.98 -10.55
N VAL A 248 20.11 -7.36 -9.37
CA VAL A 248 20.10 -5.90 -9.28
C VAL A 248 21.30 -5.28 -9.99
N ARG A 249 22.48 -5.92 -9.97
CA ARG A 249 23.66 -5.40 -10.68
C ARG A 249 23.45 -5.43 -12.19
N GLU A 250 22.82 -6.47 -12.70
CA GLU A 250 22.43 -6.60 -14.11
C GLU A 250 21.40 -5.53 -14.48
N ALA A 251 20.40 -5.28 -13.64
CA ALA A 251 19.40 -4.23 -13.86
C ALA A 251 20.03 -2.83 -13.92
N VAL A 252 20.97 -2.50 -13.02
CA VAL A 252 21.69 -1.22 -13.04
C VAL A 252 22.56 -1.10 -14.29
N ALA A 253 23.23 -2.18 -14.71
CA ALA A 253 24.01 -2.20 -15.94
C ALA A 253 23.13 -2.05 -17.20
N ALA A 254 21.95 -2.68 -17.20
CA ALA A 254 20.96 -2.57 -18.28
C ALA A 254 20.45 -1.13 -18.42
N LEU A 255 20.15 -0.45 -17.31
CA LEU A 255 19.79 0.96 -17.29
C LEU A 255 20.90 1.84 -17.84
N ALA A 256 22.13 1.70 -17.34
CA ALA A 256 23.26 2.49 -17.83
C ALA A 256 23.43 2.32 -19.35
N LYS A 257 23.31 1.09 -19.86
CA LYS A 257 23.35 0.80 -21.30
C LYS A 257 22.20 1.45 -22.05
N ALA A 258 20.95 1.34 -21.56
CA ALA A 258 19.77 1.92 -22.19
C ALA A 258 19.87 3.45 -22.30
N HIS A 259 20.55 4.10 -21.36
CA HIS A 259 20.81 5.54 -21.34
C HIS A 259 22.15 5.97 -21.98
N ALA A 260 22.87 5.04 -22.64
CA ALA A 260 24.19 5.28 -23.24
C ALA A 260 25.21 5.89 -22.25
N LYS A 261 25.13 5.46 -20.99
CA LYS A 261 26.03 5.85 -19.89
C LYS A 261 27.13 4.81 -19.69
N PRO A 262 28.29 5.21 -19.12
CA PRO A 262 29.32 4.25 -18.74
C PRO A 262 28.79 3.23 -17.71
N PRO A 263 29.42 2.06 -17.59
CA PRO A 263 29.04 1.07 -16.59
C PRO A 263 28.99 1.67 -15.17
N PRO A 264 27.98 1.28 -14.36
CA PRO A 264 27.77 1.84 -13.03
C PRO A 264 28.94 1.50 -12.10
N ARG A 265 29.41 2.51 -11.36
CA ARG A 265 30.46 2.32 -10.34
C ARG A 265 29.84 2.03 -8.99
N TRP A 266 30.11 0.84 -8.48
CA TRP A 266 29.69 0.44 -7.15
C TRP A 266 30.71 0.89 -6.10
N HIS A 267 30.23 1.49 -5.01
CA HIS A 267 31.05 1.87 -3.85
C HIS A 267 30.32 1.51 -2.55
N ARG A 268 31.01 1.59 -1.42
CA ARG A 268 30.41 1.41 -0.10
C ARG A 268 30.10 2.75 0.54
N GLN A 269 28.89 2.90 1.07
CA GLN A 269 28.44 4.04 1.87
C GLN A 269 27.63 3.50 3.04
N ASP A 270 27.93 3.91 4.28
CA ASP A 270 27.21 3.48 5.49
C ASP A 270 27.05 1.95 5.60
N GLY A 271 28.08 1.20 5.18
CA GLY A 271 28.09 -0.26 5.20
C GLY A 271 27.34 -0.96 4.06
N VAL A 272 26.56 -0.23 3.25
CA VAL A 272 25.80 -0.77 2.10
C VAL A 272 26.51 -0.50 0.77
N LEU A 273 26.24 -1.34 -0.24
CA LEU A 273 26.76 -1.15 -1.60
C LEU A 273 25.83 -0.22 -2.38
N VAL A 274 26.38 0.86 -2.93
CA VAL A 274 25.64 1.92 -3.62
C VAL A 274 26.17 2.10 -5.05
N ALA A 275 25.27 2.40 -5.99
CA ALA A 275 25.59 2.81 -7.35
C ALA A 275 24.57 3.85 -7.86
N ASP A 276 24.94 4.58 -8.90
CA ASP A 276 24.01 5.47 -9.61
C ASP A 276 22.87 4.65 -10.23
N TRP A 277 21.65 5.19 -10.11
CA TRP A 277 20.45 4.63 -10.71
C TRP A 277 20.00 5.57 -11.83
N GLU A 278 20.30 5.19 -13.07
CA GLU A 278 19.85 5.94 -14.25
C GLU A 278 18.33 5.82 -14.42
N ASN A 279 17.68 6.90 -14.84
CA ASN A 279 16.23 6.95 -15.00
C ASN A 279 15.84 8.03 -16.03
N GLU A 280 14.58 8.06 -16.45
CA GLU A 280 14.12 8.94 -17.55
C GLU A 280 13.93 10.43 -17.13
N ASP A 281 13.99 10.75 -15.85
CA ASP A 281 13.77 12.11 -15.35
C ASP A 281 15.09 12.83 -14.97
N VAL A 282 15.00 14.11 -14.62
CA VAL A 282 16.15 14.96 -14.27
C VAL A 282 16.69 14.75 -12.86
N THR A 283 16.02 13.96 -12.04
CA THR A 283 16.37 13.78 -10.63
C THR A 283 17.40 12.66 -10.51
N HIS A 284 18.62 13.02 -10.08
CA HIS A 284 19.66 12.03 -9.79
C HIS A 284 19.23 11.12 -8.64
N ARG A 285 19.38 9.80 -8.85
CA ARG A 285 19.06 8.76 -7.88
C ARG A 285 20.20 7.77 -7.77
N VAL A 286 20.22 7.10 -6.63
CA VAL A 286 21.13 6.00 -6.32
C VAL A 286 20.33 4.80 -5.88
N ILE A 287 20.89 3.62 -6.13
CA ILE A 287 20.40 2.36 -5.60
C ILE A 287 21.36 1.86 -4.52
N ALA A 288 20.81 1.44 -3.39
CA ALA A 288 21.54 0.85 -2.28
C ALA A 288 21.11 -0.60 -2.07
N MET A 289 22.06 -1.52 -2.00
CA MET A 289 21.85 -2.94 -1.71
C MET A 289 21.94 -3.17 -0.20
N LEU A 290 20.81 -3.47 0.42
CA LEU A 290 20.72 -3.75 1.86
C LEU A 290 21.13 -5.20 2.18
N SER A 291 20.83 -6.11 1.26
CA SER A 291 21.19 -7.53 1.36
C SER A 291 21.30 -8.13 -0.03
N GLY A 292 21.55 -9.43 -0.13
CA GLY A 292 21.59 -10.13 -1.43
C GLY A 292 20.26 -10.12 -2.21
N ARG A 293 19.15 -9.72 -1.59
CA ARG A 293 17.80 -9.68 -2.22
C ARG A 293 17.04 -8.38 -2.01
N ARG A 294 17.56 -7.43 -1.24
CA ARG A 294 16.84 -6.21 -0.83
C ARG A 294 17.58 -4.97 -1.29
N PHE A 295 16.83 -4.02 -1.85
CA PHE A 295 17.39 -2.77 -2.36
C PHE A 295 16.48 -1.57 -2.05
N ILE A 296 17.07 -0.38 -2.09
CA ILE A 296 16.40 0.92 -2.02
C ILE A 296 16.86 1.77 -3.20
N ILE A 297 15.95 2.47 -3.87
CA ILE A 297 16.24 3.54 -4.82
C ILE A 297 15.74 4.85 -4.21
N ALA A 298 16.61 5.83 -4.08
CA ALA A 298 16.29 7.15 -3.52
C ALA A 298 17.23 8.22 -4.08
N ARG A 299 16.98 9.50 -3.76
CA ARG A 299 17.99 10.54 -3.98
C ARG A 299 19.20 10.30 -3.06
N PRO A 300 20.42 10.67 -3.48
CA PRO A 300 21.61 10.57 -2.63
C PRO A 300 21.43 11.23 -1.26
N VAL A 301 20.81 12.42 -1.22
CA VAL A 301 20.57 13.19 0.01
C VAL A 301 19.53 12.54 0.94
N ASP A 302 18.60 11.75 0.40
CA ASP A 302 17.57 11.08 1.20
C ASP A 302 18.04 9.70 1.70
N LEU A 303 19.00 9.09 1.01
CA LEU A 303 19.43 7.71 1.26
C LEU A 303 19.83 7.45 2.73
N PRO A 304 20.68 8.28 3.40
CA PRO A 304 21.04 8.04 4.80
C PRO A 304 19.83 8.01 5.73
N ARG A 305 18.84 8.90 5.49
CA ARG A 305 17.62 8.95 6.29
C ARG A 305 16.75 7.71 6.08
N VAL A 306 16.62 7.25 4.84
CA VAL A 306 15.85 6.04 4.52
C VAL A 306 16.52 4.80 5.11
N LEU A 307 17.86 4.71 5.08
CA LEU A 307 18.63 3.63 5.70
C LEU A 307 18.44 3.61 7.22
N ALA A 308 18.58 4.76 7.89
CA ALA A 308 18.38 4.87 9.34
C ALA A 308 16.97 4.43 9.76
N LEU A 309 15.96 4.80 8.97
CA LEU A 309 14.59 4.37 9.19
C LEU A 309 14.41 2.85 8.98
N ALA A 310 14.98 2.29 7.92
CA ALA A 310 14.92 0.86 7.66
C ALA A 310 15.47 0.08 8.85
N GLU A 311 16.63 0.49 9.35
CA GLU A 311 17.29 -0.12 10.50
C GLU A 311 16.49 0.05 11.79
N ALA A 312 15.95 1.25 12.05
CA ALA A 312 15.12 1.52 13.23
C ALA A 312 13.87 0.62 13.27
N ARG A 313 13.27 0.35 12.10
CA ARG A 313 12.14 -0.58 12.01
C ARG A 313 12.55 -2.03 12.15
N GLU A 314 13.65 -2.44 11.54
CA GLU A 314 14.17 -3.80 11.75
C GLU A 314 14.50 -4.07 13.22
N ARG A 315 14.99 -3.07 13.97
CA ARG A 315 15.15 -3.18 15.43
C ARG A 315 13.79 -3.36 16.12
N ARG A 316 12.83 -2.49 15.84
CA ARG A 316 11.50 -2.55 16.46
C ARG A 316 10.77 -3.85 16.15
N ASP A 317 10.83 -4.32 14.91
CA ASP A 317 10.21 -5.56 14.48
C ASP A 317 10.83 -6.76 15.22
N ARG A 318 12.16 -6.74 15.46
CA ARG A 318 12.82 -7.75 16.31
C ARG A 318 12.36 -7.69 17.77
N ASP A 319 12.21 -6.49 18.32
CA ASP A 319 11.85 -6.30 19.74
C ASP A 319 10.37 -6.62 20.01
N GLY A 320 9.49 -6.27 19.07
CA GLY A 320 8.04 -6.49 19.15
C GLY A 320 7.62 -7.91 18.77
N ALA A 321 8.42 -8.61 17.97
CA ALA A 321 8.14 -9.98 17.53
C ALA A 321 8.60 -11.04 18.54
N LYS A 322 8.32 -10.85 19.84
CA LYS A 322 8.36 -11.95 20.82
C LYS A 322 7.30 -12.99 20.44
N GLY A 323 7.62 -13.87 19.49
CA GLY A 323 6.78 -14.98 19.02
C GLY A 323 6.34 -14.95 17.56
N ARG A 324 6.55 -13.86 16.79
CA ARG A 324 6.30 -13.87 15.34
C ARG A 324 7.62 -14.03 14.61
N GLN A 325 7.71 -15.01 13.72
CA GLN A 325 8.87 -15.17 12.84
C GLN A 325 9.06 -13.84 12.12
N ALA A 326 10.14 -13.12 12.44
CA ALA A 326 10.48 -11.87 11.77
C ALA A 326 10.69 -12.22 10.30
N ASP A 327 9.64 -12.05 9.49
CA ASP A 327 9.71 -12.27 8.05
C ASP A 327 10.85 -11.36 7.55
N ASP A 328 11.76 -11.92 6.76
CA ASP A 328 12.98 -11.28 6.22
C ASP A 328 12.62 -10.17 5.20
N ALA A 329 11.47 -9.53 5.36
CA ALA A 329 11.01 -8.42 4.55
C ALA A 329 11.87 -7.17 4.82
N GLY A 330 12.49 -7.04 5.99
CA GLY A 330 13.13 -5.80 6.41
C GLY A 330 12.10 -4.72 6.72
N GLY A 331 12.37 -3.90 7.73
CA GLY A 331 11.33 -3.09 8.37
C GLY A 331 10.61 -2.07 7.47
N LEU A 332 11.17 -1.69 6.31
CA LEU A 332 10.46 -0.85 5.34
C LEU A 332 9.37 -1.59 4.56
N LEU A 333 9.59 -2.89 4.30
CA LEU A 333 8.71 -3.74 3.50
C LEU A 333 7.75 -4.57 4.38
N SER A 334 7.74 -4.33 5.69
CA SER A 334 6.79 -4.97 6.61
C SER A 334 5.36 -4.51 6.30
N MET A 335 4.44 -5.47 6.36
CA MET A 335 3.03 -5.28 6.02
C MET A 335 2.17 -5.97 7.08
N THR A 336 0.89 -5.61 7.13
CA THR A 336 -0.09 -6.38 7.89
C THR A 336 -0.10 -7.85 7.43
N GLU A 337 -0.19 -8.77 8.39
CA GLU A 337 -0.22 -10.20 8.10
C GLU A 337 -1.38 -10.53 7.15
N GLY A 338 -1.09 -11.29 6.09
CA GLY A 338 -2.08 -11.65 5.08
C GLY A 338 -2.36 -10.57 4.01
N ALA A 339 -1.97 -9.31 4.23
CA ALA A 339 -2.23 -8.24 3.29
C ALA A 339 -1.44 -8.43 1.98
N ALA A 340 -2.14 -8.31 0.85
CA ALA A 340 -1.54 -8.27 -0.47
C ALA A 340 -1.16 -6.83 -0.87
N PHE A 341 -1.91 -5.86 -0.35
CA PHE A 341 -1.76 -4.44 -0.63
C PHE A 341 -1.95 -3.65 0.67
N GLU A 342 -1.11 -2.64 0.91
CA GLU A 342 -1.25 -1.69 2.00
C GLU A 342 -0.96 -0.28 1.49
N LEU A 343 -1.80 0.68 1.86
CA LEU A 343 -1.68 2.09 1.53
C LEU A 343 -1.76 2.89 2.81
N GLU A 344 -0.86 3.84 2.98
CA GLU A 344 -0.71 4.59 4.21
C GLU A 344 -0.49 6.06 3.87
N ALA A 345 -1.22 6.94 4.53
CA ALA A 345 -1.10 8.37 4.44
C ALA A 345 -0.95 8.97 5.84
N GLU A 346 0.04 9.84 6.00
CA GLU A 346 0.27 10.59 7.24
C GLU A 346 0.00 12.08 6.98
N ASN A 347 -0.41 12.79 8.04
CA ASN A 347 -0.77 14.20 7.99
C ASN A 347 -1.89 14.50 6.98
N VAL A 348 -2.96 13.69 7.05
CA VAL A 348 -4.09 13.79 6.11
C VAL A 348 -4.68 15.20 5.97
N PRO A 349 -4.74 16.06 7.01
CA PRO A 349 -5.24 17.42 6.87
C PRO A 349 -4.48 18.26 5.83
N LYS A 350 -3.21 17.97 5.55
CA LYS A 350 -2.43 18.68 4.53
C LYS A 350 -2.86 18.40 3.08
N PHE A 351 -3.56 17.29 2.82
CA PHE A 351 -4.07 16.98 1.47
C PHE A 351 -5.54 17.34 1.30
N ALA A 352 -6.24 17.59 2.40
CA ALA A 352 -7.64 17.97 2.38
C ALA A 352 -7.78 19.44 1.98
N ARG A 353 -8.65 19.74 1.02
CA ARG A 353 -9.13 21.10 0.75
C ARG A 353 -10.65 21.15 0.81
N GLY A 354 -11.17 22.32 1.14
CA GLY A 354 -12.59 22.54 1.41
C GLY A 354 -12.96 22.27 2.87
N GLN A 355 -14.26 22.31 3.16
CA GLN A 355 -14.80 22.10 4.51
C GLN A 355 -14.94 20.61 4.81
N LEU A 356 -13.81 19.91 4.91
CA LEU A 356 -13.78 18.54 5.40
C LEU A 356 -13.74 18.56 6.92
N ILE A 357 -14.79 18.01 7.54
CA ILE A 357 -14.87 17.81 8.98
C ILE A 357 -14.37 16.40 9.34
N TYR A 358 -13.80 16.24 10.54
CA TYR A 358 -13.32 14.97 11.06
C TYR A 358 -12.24 14.29 10.19
N LEU A 359 -11.21 15.05 9.83
CA LEU A 359 -10.03 14.53 9.17
C LEU A 359 -9.13 13.80 10.18
N PRO A 360 -8.75 12.54 9.92
CA PRO A 360 -7.78 11.83 10.75
C PRO A 360 -6.38 12.44 10.58
N GLU A 361 -5.48 12.19 11.52
CA GLU A 361 -4.06 12.51 11.35
C GLU A 361 -3.38 11.53 10.40
N ARG A 362 -3.79 10.26 10.46
CA ARG A 362 -3.23 9.15 9.69
C ARG A 362 -4.34 8.24 9.19
N VAL A 363 -4.19 7.75 7.96
CA VAL A 363 -5.03 6.70 7.40
C VAL A 363 -4.15 5.59 6.89
N ARG A 364 -4.52 4.37 7.21
CA ARG A 364 -3.96 3.15 6.63
C ARG A 364 -5.10 2.31 6.07
N ALA A 365 -4.86 1.71 4.93
CA ALA A 365 -5.76 0.73 4.37
C ALA A 365 -5.01 -0.47 3.88
N ASP A 366 -5.54 -1.65 4.16
CA ASP A 366 -4.99 -2.92 3.71
C ASP A 366 -6.07 -3.74 3.00
N ALA A 367 -5.64 -4.52 2.03
CA ALA A 367 -6.47 -5.49 1.33
C ALA A 367 -5.81 -6.87 1.41
N ALA A 368 -6.56 -7.83 1.95
CA ALA A 368 -6.14 -9.21 2.13
C ALA A 368 -7.14 -10.15 1.43
N GLN A 369 -6.65 -11.26 0.91
CA GLN A 369 -7.53 -12.28 0.34
C GLN A 369 -8.29 -13.01 1.46
N ASP A 370 -9.62 -13.11 1.33
CA ASP A 370 -10.52 -13.79 2.27
C ASP A 370 -11.26 -14.92 1.55
N GLY A 371 -10.53 -16.02 1.35
CA GLY A 371 -10.98 -17.15 0.53
C GLY A 371 -10.86 -16.91 -0.99
N PRO A 372 -11.45 -17.77 -1.83
CA PRO A 372 -11.25 -17.73 -3.28
C PRO A 372 -11.98 -16.58 -3.99
N SER A 373 -13.07 -16.08 -3.39
CA SER A 373 -14.00 -15.15 -4.05
C SER A 373 -14.14 -13.80 -3.36
N HIS A 374 -13.47 -13.60 -2.22
CA HIS A 374 -13.57 -12.36 -1.47
C HIS A 374 -12.21 -11.77 -1.08
N ILE A 375 -12.23 -10.46 -0.84
CA ILE A 375 -11.13 -9.62 -0.41
C ILE A 375 -11.62 -8.87 0.82
N LEU A 376 -10.94 -9.02 1.94
CA LEU A 376 -11.16 -8.21 3.12
C LEU A 376 -10.40 -6.89 2.95
N VAL A 377 -11.11 -5.78 3.07
CA VAL A 377 -10.52 -4.44 3.11
C VAL A 377 -10.67 -3.89 4.51
N THR A 378 -9.56 -3.51 5.12
CA THR A 378 -9.52 -2.84 6.42
C THR A 378 -9.02 -1.43 6.22
N VAL A 379 -9.71 -0.43 6.76
CA VAL A 379 -9.25 0.95 6.84
C VAL A 379 -9.15 1.32 8.31
N VAL A 380 -7.99 1.84 8.71
CA VAL A 380 -7.69 2.30 10.07
C VAL A 380 -7.33 3.77 9.97
N ALA A 381 -8.08 4.61 10.67
CA ALA A 381 -7.88 6.04 10.74
C ALA A 381 -7.58 6.44 12.19
N THR A 382 -6.46 7.12 12.40
CA THR A 382 -6.04 7.62 13.73
C THR A 382 -6.35 9.11 13.81
N TYR A 383 -6.97 9.53 14.91
CA TYR A 383 -7.38 10.90 15.19
C TYR A 383 -6.56 11.49 16.32
N GLU A 384 -6.56 12.82 16.45
CA GLU A 384 -5.91 13.51 17.57
C GLU A 384 -6.51 13.11 18.93
N SER A 385 -7.78 12.72 18.96
CA SER A 385 -8.47 12.36 20.20
C SER A 385 -9.57 11.32 19.99
N SER A 386 -9.93 10.62 21.07
CA SER A 386 -11.04 9.68 21.07
C SER A 386 -12.38 10.34 20.73
N ALA A 387 -12.61 11.56 21.20
CA ALA A 387 -13.80 12.34 20.83
C ALA A 387 -13.85 12.62 19.31
N GLY A 388 -12.71 12.93 18.70
CA GLY A 388 -12.57 13.09 17.25
C GLY A 388 -12.90 11.81 16.49
N ALA A 389 -12.39 10.66 16.94
CA ALA A 389 -12.66 9.36 16.33
C ALA A 389 -14.15 8.96 16.45
N GLN A 390 -14.79 9.20 17.59
CA GLN A 390 -16.22 8.93 17.79
C GLN A 390 -17.09 9.82 16.88
N ALA A 391 -16.79 11.11 16.81
CA ALA A 391 -17.52 12.04 15.95
C ALA A 391 -17.36 11.68 14.46
N ALA A 392 -16.15 11.27 14.06
CA ALA A 392 -15.89 10.74 12.73
C ALA A 392 -16.71 9.48 12.45
N ALA A 393 -16.73 8.50 13.36
CA ALA A 393 -17.48 7.27 13.19
C ALA A 393 -18.98 7.53 13.03
N ALA A 394 -19.55 8.46 13.83
CA ALA A 394 -20.95 8.85 13.70
C ALA A 394 -21.25 9.52 12.36
N TYR A 395 -20.34 10.41 11.89
CA TYR A 395 -20.45 11.05 10.58
C TYR A 395 -20.39 10.02 9.45
N TRP A 396 -19.35 9.18 9.43
CA TRP A 396 -19.13 8.18 8.39
C TRP A 396 -20.19 7.07 8.39
N GLY A 397 -20.75 6.73 9.56
CA GLY A 397 -21.91 5.84 9.66
C GLY A 397 -23.12 6.39 8.90
N ARG A 398 -23.46 7.67 9.09
CA ARG A 398 -24.56 8.31 8.34
C ARG A 398 -24.28 8.36 6.84
N VAL A 399 -23.06 8.72 6.45
CA VAL A 399 -22.63 8.76 5.03
C VAL A 399 -22.76 7.37 4.40
N ARG A 400 -22.25 6.33 5.06
CA ARG A 400 -22.40 4.93 4.65
C ARG A 400 -23.86 4.55 4.46
N ASP A 401 -24.72 4.83 5.45
CA ASP A 401 -26.14 4.46 5.41
C ASP A 401 -26.92 5.21 4.32
N GLN A 402 -26.52 6.45 4.01
CA GLN A 402 -27.06 7.19 2.88
C GLN A 402 -26.69 6.54 1.55
N TYR A 403 -25.41 6.23 1.33
CA TYR A 403 -24.95 5.61 0.09
C TYR A 403 -25.44 4.16 -0.07
N ALA A 404 -25.51 3.41 1.02
CA ALA A 404 -26.06 2.06 1.05
C ALA A 404 -27.52 1.96 0.58
N ARG A 405 -28.28 3.07 0.67
CA ARG A 405 -29.67 3.20 0.18
C ARG A 405 -29.76 3.66 -1.28
N SER A 406 -28.65 4.04 -1.90
CA SER A 406 -28.65 4.44 -3.31
C SER A 406 -28.91 3.22 -4.21
N ILE A 407 -29.94 3.32 -5.04
CA ILE A 407 -30.31 2.30 -6.04
C ILE A 407 -29.15 2.12 -7.03
N LEU A 408 -28.55 3.22 -7.50
CA LEU A 408 -27.43 3.18 -8.45
C LEU A 408 -26.23 2.41 -7.90
N LEU A 409 -25.89 2.62 -6.62
CA LEU A 409 -24.81 1.89 -5.95
C LEU A 409 -25.14 0.41 -5.73
N SER A 410 -26.40 0.12 -5.45
CA SER A 410 -26.87 -1.26 -5.35
C SER A 410 -26.78 -1.97 -6.70
N LEU A 411 -27.16 -1.32 -7.80
CA LEU A 411 -27.05 -1.85 -9.17
C LEU A 411 -25.60 -2.05 -9.60
N ALA A 412 -24.69 -1.18 -9.19
CA ALA A 412 -23.26 -1.34 -9.42
C ALA A 412 -22.59 -2.38 -8.49
N GLY A 413 -23.38 -3.04 -7.62
CA GLY A 413 -22.91 -4.11 -6.74
C GLY A 413 -22.14 -3.62 -5.51
N VAL A 414 -22.02 -2.32 -5.24
CA VAL A 414 -21.29 -1.78 -4.08
C VAL A 414 -22.20 -1.50 -2.88
N GLY A 415 -23.53 -1.53 -3.06
CA GLY A 415 -24.48 -1.32 -1.97
C GLY A 415 -24.38 -2.36 -0.85
N ALA A 416 -24.19 -3.65 -1.17
CA ALA A 416 -24.06 -4.70 -0.16
C ALA A 416 -22.79 -4.56 0.70
N PRO A 417 -21.59 -4.40 0.12
CA PRO A 417 -20.38 -4.10 0.89
C PRO A 417 -20.48 -2.89 1.83
N LEU A 418 -21.20 -1.84 1.42
CA LEU A 418 -21.42 -0.66 2.26
C LEU A 418 -22.34 -0.97 3.44
N ARG A 419 -23.42 -1.73 3.24
CA ARG A 419 -24.32 -2.14 4.33
C ARG A 419 -23.65 -3.06 5.33
N GLU A 420 -22.82 -3.97 4.83
CA GLU A 420 -22.12 -4.98 5.63
C GLU A 420 -20.83 -4.46 6.27
N ALA A 421 -20.38 -3.24 5.91
CA ALA A 421 -19.17 -2.66 6.47
C ALA A 421 -19.31 -2.45 7.98
N LYS A 422 -18.37 -3.03 8.74
CA LYS A 422 -18.29 -2.90 10.19
C LYS A 422 -17.50 -1.64 10.54
N LEU A 423 -18.06 -0.82 11.40
CA LEU A 423 -17.44 0.41 11.91
C LEU A 423 -17.19 0.19 13.40
N SER A 424 -15.96 0.42 13.85
CA SER A 424 -15.60 0.33 15.27
C SER A 424 -14.68 1.46 15.67
N VAL A 425 -14.78 1.91 16.91
CA VAL A 425 -13.89 2.91 17.51
C VAL A 425 -13.23 2.30 18.73
N ASP A 426 -11.91 2.44 18.83
CA ASP A 426 -11.10 2.05 19.98
C ASP A 426 -10.17 3.22 20.32
N GLY A 427 -10.41 3.91 21.43
CA GLY A 427 -9.69 5.13 21.77
C GLY A 427 -9.78 6.19 20.67
N ASP A 428 -8.63 6.64 20.17
CA ASP A 428 -8.42 7.59 19.08
C ASP A 428 -8.40 6.94 17.68
N VAL A 429 -8.67 5.64 17.59
CA VAL A 429 -8.66 4.87 16.35
C VAL A 429 -10.08 4.58 15.88
N PHE A 430 -10.38 4.95 14.65
CA PHE A 430 -11.57 4.55 13.92
C PHE A 430 -11.21 3.47 12.89
N ARG A 431 -11.95 2.37 12.86
CA ARG A 431 -11.73 1.25 11.93
C ARG A 431 -12.99 0.98 11.11
N ILE A 432 -12.77 0.69 9.83
CA ILE A 432 -13.76 0.21 8.88
C ILE A 432 -13.28 -1.13 8.31
N GLU A 433 -14.12 -2.16 8.39
CA GLU A 433 -13.86 -3.46 7.76
C GLU A 433 -14.98 -3.74 6.75
N SER A 434 -14.62 -4.07 5.51
CA SER A 434 -15.58 -4.42 4.46
C SER A 434 -15.11 -5.64 3.68
N ARG A 435 -16.03 -6.58 3.43
CA ARG A 435 -15.78 -7.76 2.61
C ARG A 435 -16.25 -7.48 1.19
N LEU A 436 -15.32 -7.50 0.25
CA LEU A 436 -15.58 -7.28 -1.16
C LEU A 436 -15.52 -8.61 -1.91
N ARG A 437 -16.41 -8.81 -2.88
CA ARG A 437 -16.20 -9.82 -3.93
C ARG A 437 -15.05 -9.39 -4.83
N VAL A 438 -14.35 -10.35 -5.41
CA VAL A 438 -13.24 -10.07 -6.35
C VAL A 438 -13.66 -9.11 -7.48
N GLN A 439 -14.86 -9.27 -8.04
CA GLN A 439 -15.37 -8.36 -9.09
C GLN A 439 -15.51 -6.91 -8.60
N GLN A 440 -16.03 -6.71 -7.39
CA GLN A 440 -16.15 -5.37 -6.78
C GLN A 440 -14.77 -4.75 -6.56
N ALA A 441 -13.81 -5.54 -6.07
CA ALA A 441 -12.43 -5.09 -5.92
C ALA A 441 -11.82 -4.68 -7.28
N ARG A 442 -12.03 -5.44 -8.35
CA ARG A 442 -11.55 -5.08 -9.71
C ARG A 442 -12.12 -3.75 -10.21
N VAL A 443 -13.38 -3.45 -9.94
CA VAL A 443 -14.01 -2.15 -10.28
C VAL A 443 -13.31 -1.02 -9.54
N ILE A 444 -13.09 -1.19 -8.24
CA ILE A 444 -12.36 -0.24 -7.39
C ILE A 444 -10.94 -0.01 -7.92
N PHE A 445 -10.19 -1.07 -8.25
CA PHE A 445 -8.85 -0.97 -8.83
C PHE A 445 -8.85 -0.25 -10.19
N SER A 446 -9.82 -0.55 -11.06
CA SER A 446 -9.91 0.07 -12.40
C SER A 446 -10.22 1.57 -12.30
N TYR A 447 -11.01 1.98 -11.31
CA TYR A 447 -11.25 3.40 -11.03
C TYR A 447 -9.98 4.10 -10.56
N VAL A 448 -9.23 3.49 -9.63
CA VAL A 448 -7.94 4.02 -9.15
C VAL A 448 -6.92 4.11 -10.28
N GLU A 449 -6.84 3.08 -11.12
CA GLU A 449 -6.03 3.06 -12.34
C GLU A 449 -6.39 4.26 -13.23
N GLY A 450 -7.67 4.49 -13.50
CA GLY A 450 -8.15 5.61 -14.31
C GLY A 450 -7.77 6.98 -13.73
N LEU A 451 -7.71 7.11 -12.41
CA LEU A 451 -7.31 8.34 -11.74
C LEU A 451 -5.81 8.63 -11.88
N PHE A 452 -4.97 7.58 -11.84
CA PHE A 452 -3.54 7.73 -12.10
C PHE A 452 -3.26 7.96 -13.59
N ALA A 453 -3.96 7.26 -14.48
CA ALA A 453 -3.80 7.39 -15.92
C ALA A 453 -4.30 8.74 -16.47
N GLY A 454 -5.45 9.23 -15.97
CA GLY A 454 -6.08 10.48 -16.40
C GLY A 454 -5.30 11.74 -16.00
N GLY A 455 -4.27 11.59 -15.17
CA GLY A 455 -3.36 12.63 -14.74
C GLY A 455 -2.28 13.03 -15.74
N ALA A 456 -2.05 12.23 -16.78
CA ALA A 456 -1.05 12.56 -17.78
C ALA A 456 -1.50 13.83 -18.54
N PRO A 457 -0.69 14.91 -18.55
CA PRO A 457 -0.99 16.06 -19.39
C PRO A 457 -1.16 15.56 -20.83
N ARG A 458 -2.35 15.77 -21.41
CA ARG A 458 -2.50 15.58 -22.86
C ARG A 458 -1.37 16.40 -23.50
N PRO A 459 -0.55 15.82 -24.40
CA PRO A 459 0.43 16.61 -25.11
C PRO A 459 -0.30 17.81 -25.73
N PRO A 460 0.26 19.02 -25.63
CA PRO A 460 -0.39 20.21 -26.17
C PRO A 460 -0.76 19.91 -27.62
N ARG A 461 -2.03 20.15 -27.99
CA ARG A 461 -2.44 20.00 -29.40
C ARG A 461 -1.45 20.81 -30.24
N PRO A 462 -0.86 20.22 -31.30
CA PRO A 462 -0.04 21.01 -32.21
C PRO A 462 -0.88 22.22 -32.65
N PRO A 463 -0.27 23.42 -32.72
CA PRO A 463 -1.00 24.60 -33.14
C PRO A 463 -1.65 24.30 -34.47
N THR A 464 -2.98 24.39 -34.54
CA THR A 464 -3.69 24.30 -35.80
C THR A 464 -3.12 25.40 -36.69
N SER A 465 -2.44 25.02 -37.76
CA SER A 465 -2.03 25.96 -38.80
C SER A 465 -3.28 26.67 -39.28
N ALA A 466 -3.38 27.96 -39.01
CA ALA A 466 -4.44 28.78 -39.57
C ALA A 466 -4.30 28.74 -41.11
N PRO A 467 -5.41 28.56 -41.85
CA PRO A 467 -5.40 28.58 -43.31
C PRO A 467 -5.06 29.96 -43.88
#